data_AF-A0A3B9KCE1-F1
#
_entry.id   AF-A0A3B9KCE1-F1
#
_cell.length_a   1.000
_cell.length_b   1.000
_cell.length_c   1.000
_cell.angle_alpha   90.00
_cell.angle_beta   90.00
_cell.angle_gamma   90.00
#
_symmetry.space_group_name_H-M   'P 1'
#
loop_
_entity.id
_entity.type
_entity.pdbx_description
1 polymer ?
#
loop_
_entity_poly.entity_id
_entity_poly.type
_entity_poly.pdbx_seq_one_letter_code
_entity_poly.pdbx_strand_id
1 'polypeptide(L)'
;MVTATYGDFIPLPTQWMAQARYVGRYGSIDVFYFDFNSLALSKISRGNDRDLIDVQLLLQQKLITLEALDGAYNEVLPRMGKRPYININPQRFAERYALIRQKLQE
;
A
#
# COMPACT_ATOMS: atom_id res chain seq x y z
N MET A 1 -21.36 -14.31 3.61
CA MET A 1 -19.90 -14.46 3.65
C MET A 1 -19.31 -13.11 3.29
N VAL A 2 -18.74 -12.38 4.25
CA VAL A 2 -18.04 -11.12 3.95
C VAL A 2 -16.60 -11.51 3.66
N THR A 3 -16.19 -11.44 2.40
CA THR A 3 -14.78 -11.63 2.02
C THR A 3 -14.02 -10.37 2.44
N ALA A 4 -12.95 -10.53 3.22
CA ALA A 4 -12.09 -9.41 3.57
C ALA A 4 -11.52 -8.74 2.31
N THR A 5 -11.52 -7.42 2.30
CA THR A 5 -10.99 -6.54 1.26
C THR A 5 -9.69 -5.88 1.74
N TYR A 6 -8.93 -5.25 0.85
CA TYR A 6 -7.70 -4.55 1.23
C TYR A 6 -7.89 -3.51 2.34
N GLY A 7 -9.06 -2.83 2.36
CA GLY A 7 -9.41 -1.84 3.37
C GLY A 7 -9.68 -2.41 4.76
N ASP A 8 -9.79 -3.74 4.91
CA ASP A 8 -9.91 -4.40 6.21
C ASP A 8 -8.55 -4.62 6.89
N PHE A 9 -7.45 -4.54 6.12
CA PHE A 9 -6.10 -4.80 6.61
C PHE A 9 -5.29 -3.54 6.88
N ILE A 10 -5.51 -2.46 6.11
CA ILE A 10 -4.88 -1.15 6.31
C ILE A 10 -5.85 -0.03 5.91
N PRO A 11 -5.73 1.20 6.46
CA PRO A 11 -6.41 2.35 5.90
C PRO A 11 -5.96 2.56 4.46
N LEU A 12 -6.93 2.82 3.57
CA LEU A 12 -6.66 3.12 2.17
C LEU A 12 -6.53 4.64 1.96
N PRO A 13 -5.60 5.12 1.11
CA PRO A 13 -5.57 6.51 0.63
C PRO A 13 -6.90 6.90 -0.01
N THR A 14 -7.36 8.13 0.18
CA THR A 14 -8.71 8.58 -0.20
C THR A 14 -8.98 8.40 -1.70
N GLN A 15 -7.94 8.56 -2.52
CA GLN A 15 -8.03 8.47 -3.98
C GLN A 15 -7.65 7.09 -4.54
N TRP A 16 -7.59 6.04 -3.71
CA TRP A 16 -7.14 4.70 -4.15
C TRP A 16 -7.92 4.17 -5.37
N MET A 17 -9.23 4.42 -5.45
CA MET A 17 -10.05 3.97 -6.59
C MET A 17 -9.66 4.67 -7.90
N ALA A 18 -9.35 5.97 -7.84
CA ALA A 18 -8.94 6.73 -9.02
C ALA A 18 -7.54 6.31 -9.51
N GLN A 19 -6.73 5.72 -8.63
CA GLN A 19 -5.41 5.18 -8.95
C GLN A 19 -5.45 3.72 -9.45
N ALA A 20 -6.62 3.08 -9.47
CA ALA A 20 -6.78 1.75 -10.02
C ALA A 20 -6.51 1.76 -11.53
N ARG A 21 -5.73 0.80 -12.03
CA ARG A 21 -5.33 0.76 -13.44
C ARG A 21 -6.15 -0.26 -14.20
N TYR A 22 -6.82 0.17 -15.26
CA TYR A 22 -7.59 -0.73 -16.12
C TYR A 22 -6.70 -1.80 -16.77
N VAL A 23 -7.16 -3.04 -16.72
CA VAL A 23 -6.50 -4.21 -17.31
C VAL A 23 -7.18 -4.59 -18.62
N GLY A 24 -8.51 -4.65 -18.62
CA GLY A 24 -9.27 -5.12 -19.76
C GLY A 24 -10.70 -5.47 -19.38
N ARG A 25 -11.51 -5.77 -20.39
CA ARG A 25 -12.88 -6.22 -20.24
C ARG A 25 -12.99 -7.68 -20.64
N TYR A 26 -13.62 -8.47 -19.78
CA TYR A 26 -13.86 -9.89 -19.98
C TYR A 26 -15.37 -10.12 -19.96
N GLY A 27 -15.97 -10.15 -21.15
CA GLY A 27 -17.43 -10.14 -21.29
C GLY A 27 -18.03 -8.82 -20.80
N SER A 28 -18.85 -8.87 -19.75
CA SER A 28 -19.49 -7.70 -19.14
C SER A 28 -18.76 -7.14 -17.90
N ILE A 29 -17.53 -7.60 -17.64
CA ILE A 29 -16.78 -7.26 -16.42
C ILE A 29 -15.53 -6.49 -16.81
N ASP A 30 -15.37 -5.29 -16.24
CA ASP A 30 -14.14 -4.50 -16.31
C ASP A 30 -13.20 -4.88 -15.16
N VAL A 31 -11.95 -5.17 -15.48
CA VAL A 31 -10.92 -5.61 -14.53
C VAL A 31 -9.88 -4.50 -14.37
N PHE A 32 -9.50 -4.25 -13.12
CA PHE A 32 -8.52 -3.22 -12.75
C PHE A 32 -7.47 -3.81 -11.80
N TYR A 33 -6.21 -3.40 -11.95
CA TYR A 33 -5.24 -3.50 -10.87
C TYR A 33 -5.64 -2.56 -9.74
N PHE A 34 -5.56 -3.07 -8.52
CA PHE A 34 -5.70 -2.27 -7.32
C PHE A 34 -4.56 -1.23 -7.21
N ASP A 35 -4.78 -0.15 -6.45
CA ASP A 35 -3.78 0.90 -6.26
C ASP A 35 -2.45 0.34 -5.72
N PHE A 36 -1.39 0.51 -6.51
CA PHE A 36 -0.07 0.01 -6.18
C PHE A 36 0.54 0.67 -4.94
N ASN A 37 0.16 1.91 -4.60
CA ASN A 37 0.61 2.55 -3.36
C ASN A 37 -0.01 1.85 -2.15
N SER A 38 -1.31 1.60 -2.18
CA SER A 38 -2.01 0.80 -1.16
C SER A 38 -1.41 -0.60 -1.03
N LEU A 39 -1.07 -1.26 -2.14
CA LEU A 39 -0.37 -2.55 -2.12
C LEU A 39 0.99 -2.44 -1.41
N ALA A 40 1.80 -1.43 -1.76
CA ALA A 40 3.10 -1.20 -1.14
C ALA A 40 2.99 -0.92 0.37
N LEU A 41 2.05 -0.07 0.81
CA LEU A 41 1.85 0.19 2.24
C LEU A 41 1.40 -1.05 3.00
N SER A 42 0.56 -1.91 2.39
CA SER A 42 0.13 -3.18 3.00
C SER A 42 1.31 -4.17 3.15
N LYS A 43 2.22 -4.17 2.19
CA LYS A 43 3.48 -4.93 2.22
C LYS A 43 4.39 -4.44 3.34
N ILE A 44 4.61 -3.13 3.43
CA ILE A 44 5.40 -2.49 4.50
C ILE A 44 4.79 -2.77 5.88
N SER A 45 3.46 -2.71 6.00
CA SER A 45 2.75 -2.99 7.25
C SER A 45 2.93 -4.43 7.74
N ARG A 46 3.09 -5.41 6.85
CA ARG A 46 3.40 -6.81 7.22
C ARG A 46 4.88 -6.98 7.57
N GLY A 47 5.77 -6.41 6.76
CA GLY A 47 7.18 -6.24 7.07
C GLY A 47 8.02 -7.52 7.01
N ASN A 48 7.72 -8.44 6.09
CA ASN A 48 8.61 -9.57 5.81
C ASN A 48 9.71 -9.15 4.81
N ASP A 49 10.85 -9.85 4.78
CA ASP A 49 11.95 -9.53 3.85
C ASP A 49 11.53 -9.55 2.38
N ARG A 50 10.61 -10.46 2.01
CA ARG A 50 10.03 -10.53 0.66
C ARG A 50 9.18 -9.30 0.33
N ASP A 51 8.55 -8.69 1.34
CA ASP A 51 7.72 -7.50 1.13
C ASP A 51 8.59 -6.28 0.75
N LEU A 52 9.85 -6.23 1.21
CA LEU A 52 10.81 -5.20 0.81
C LEU A 52 11.16 -5.32 -0.69
N ILE A 53 11.42 -6.54 -1.14
CA ILE A 53 11.74 -6.83 -2.55
C ILE A 53 10.57 -6.45 -3.44
N ASP A 54 9.34 -6.78 -3.03
CA ASP A 54 8.13 -6.42 -3.79
C ASP A 54 7.99 -4.89 -3.94
N VAL A 55 8.21 -4.12 -2.87
CA VAL A 55 8.11 -2.65 -2.92
C VAL A 55 9.22 -2.04 -3.81
N GLN A 56 10.44 -2.57 -3.73
CA GLN A 56 11.53 -2.16 -4.61
C GLN A 56 11.20 -2.43 -6.08
N LEU A 57 10.62 -3.59 -6.39
CA LEU A 57 10.24 -3.94 -7.75
C LEU A 57 9.17 -2.99 -8.29
N LEU A 58 8.17 -2.61 -7.48
CA LEU A 58 7.14 -1.63 -7.87
C LEU A 58 7.74 -0.27 -8.25
N LEU A 59 8.78 0.18 -7.53
CA LEU A 59 9.50 1.43 -7.84
C LEU A 59 10.38 1.29 -9.08
N GLN A 60 11.15 0.20 -9.20
CA GLN A 60 12.01 -0.07 -10.35
C GLN A 60 11.21 -0.18 -11.65
N GLN A 61 10.03 -0.79 -11.60
CA GLN A 61 9.11 -0.88 -12.74
C GLN A 61 8.32 0.40 -12.99
N LYS A 62 8.54 1.47 -12.20
CA LYS A 62 7.82 2.75 -12.28
C LYS A 62 6.30 2.58 -12.13
N LEU A 63 5.86 1.55 -11.42
CA LEU A 63 4.45 1.34 -11.09
C LEU A 63 3.98 2.29 -10.00
N ILE A 64 4.89 2.71 -9.11
CA ILE A 64 4.71 3.81 -8.16
C ILE A 64 5.92 4.74 -8.21
N THR A 65 5.74 5.96 -7.72
CA THR A 65 6.85 6.88 -7.43
C THR A 65 7.07 6.97 -5.95
N LEU A 66 8.29 7.31 -5.56
CA LEU A 66 8.64 7.49 -4.15
C LEU A 66 7.83 8.63 -3.51
N GLU A 67 7.55 9.69 -4.27
CA GLU A 67 6.70 10.82 -3.87
C GLU A 67 5.24 10.39 -3.63
N ALA A 68 4.66 9.60 -4.55
CA ALA A 68 3.29 9.11 -4.39
C ALA A 68 3.18 8.18 -3.17
N LEU A 69 4.21 7.37 -2.92
CA LEU A 69 4.28 6.50 -1.75
C LEU A 69 4.38 7.31 -0.45
N ASP A 70 5.18 8.38 -0.41
CA ASP A 70 5.26 9.31 0.73
C ASP A 70 3.91 9.98 1.00
N GLY A 71 3.23 10.46 -0.05
CA GLY A 71 1.91 11.06 0.07
C GLY A 71 0.88 10.08 0.67
N ALA A 72 0.84 8.86 0.14
CA ALA A 72 -0.05 7.81 0.65
C ALA A 72 0.28 7.42 2.10
N TYR A 73 1.56 7.30 2.44
CA TYR A 73 2.01 7.01 3.80
C TYR A 73 1.56 8.07 4.80
N ASN A 74 1.78 9.35 4.48
CA ASN A 74 1.37 10.48 5.34
C ASN A 74 -0.14 10.54 5.53
N GLU A 75 -0.92 10.11 4.54
CA GLU A 75 -2.38 10.04 4.65
C GLU A 75 -2.85 8.86 5.53
N VAL A 76 -2.14 7.73 5.47
CA VAL A 76 -2.54 6.47 6.12
C VAL A 76 -2.06 6.40 7.58
N LEU A 77 -0.84 6.84 7.86
CA LEU A 77 -0.21 6.75 9.19
C LEU A 77 -1.09 7.28 10.33
N PRO A 78 -1.75 8.46 10.24
CA PRO A 78 -2.56 9.00 11.33
C PRO A 78 -3.81 8.17 11.65
N ARG A 79 -4.19 7.24 10.76
CA ARG A 79 -5.35 6.34 10.89
C ARG A 79 -4.95 4.96 11.45
N MET A 80 -3.67 4.59 11.38
CA MET A 80 -3.15 3.36 11.97
C MET A 80 -3.32 3.37 13.49
N GLY A 81 -3.69 2.24 14.10
CA GLY A 81 -3.91 2.12 15.55
C GLY A 81 -5.22 2.73 16.05
N LYS A 82 -6.02 3.38 15.19
CA LYS A 82 -7.38 3.85 15.48
C LYS A 82 -8.40 2.87 14.91
N ARG A 83 -9.63 2.84 15.44
CA ARG A 83 -10.70 2.00 14.87
C ARG A 83 -10.93 2.36 13.38
N PRO A 84 -11.08 1.37 12.48
CA PRO A 84 -11.12 -0.08 12.73
C PRO A 84 -9.74 -0.77 12.84
N TYR A 85 -8.64 -0.08 12.55
CA TYR A 85 -7.24 -0.56 12.47
C TYR A 85 -6.49 -0.62 13.81
N ILE A 86 -7.18 -0.89 14.92
CA ILE A 86 -6.59 -0.92 16.27
C ILE A 86 -5.46 -1.96 16.42
N ASN A 87 -5.50 -3.03 15.63
CA ASN A 87 -4.51 -4.11 15.67
C ASN A 87 -3.19 -3.76 14.97
N ILE A 88 -3.10 -2.59 14.33
CA ILE A 88 -1.90 -2.15 13.62
C ILE A 88 -1.13 -1.20 14.52
N ASN A 89 0.12 -1.53 14.81
CA ASN A 89 1.00 -0.66 15.57
C ASN A 89 1.58 0.44 14.64
N PRO A 90 1.21 1.73 14.84
CA PRO A 90 1.66 2.82 13.98
C PRO A 90 3.17 3.05 14.07
N GLN A 91 3.79 2.82 15.23
CA GLN A 91 5.23 2.99 15.44
C GLN A 91 6.02 1.94 14.66
N ARG A 92 5.63 0.66 14.74
CA ARG A 92 6.24 -0.41 13.93
C ARG A 92 6.08 -0.16 12.43
N PHE A 93 4.92 0.36 12.02
CA PHE A 93 4.69 0.72 10.62
C PHE A 93 5.64 1.85 10.17
N ALA A 94 5.81 2.89 11.00
CA ALA A 94 6.72 4.00 10.71
C ALA A 94 8.19 3.56 10.67
N GLU A 95 8.64 2.71 11.60
CA GLU A 95 9.99 2.15 11.61
C GLU A 95 10.28 1.38 10.32
N ARG A 96 9.34 0.52 9.89
CA ARG A 96 9.47 -0.24 8.63
C ARG A 96 9.49 0.67 7.40
N TYR A 97 8.66 1.72 7.40
CA TYR A 97 8.66 2.70 6.32
C TYR A 97 10.01 3.43 6.23
N ALA A 98 10.58 3.84 7.36
CA ALA A 98 11.90 4.48 7.41
C ALA A 98 13.02 3.54 6.90
N LEU A 99 12.97 2.26 7.26
CA LEU A 99 13.94 1.26 6.76
C LEU A 99 13.85 1.07 5.23
N ILE A 100 12.63 1.01 4.68
CA ILE A 100 12.42 0.98 3.23
C ILE A 100 13.04 2.23 2.59
N ARG A 101 12.75 3.41 3.16
CA ARG A 101 13.25 4.69 2.65
C ARG A 101 14.77 4.76 2.59
N GLN A 102 15.44 4.31 3.64
CA GLN A 102 16.91 4.24 3.68
C GLN A 102 17.45 3.30 2.59
N LYS A 103 16.89 2.08 2.49
CA LYS A 103 17.31 1.07 1.50
C LYS A 103 17.04 1.45 0.04
N LEU A 104 16.21 2.45 -0.22
CA LEU A 104 15.91 2.96 -1.56
C LEU A 104 16.80 4.17 -1.94
N GLN A 105 17.51 4.75 -0.97
CA GLN A 105 18.44 5.87 -1.17
C GLN A 105 19.89 5.41 -1.31
N GLU A 106 20.19 4.16 -0.91
CA GLU A 106 21.44 3.44 -1.18
C GLU A 106 21.47 2.88 -2.60
#